data_AF-A0A7D9ES71-F1
#
_entry.id   AF-A0A7D9ES71-F1
#
_cell.length_a   1.000
_cell.length_b   1.000
_cell.length_c   1.000
_cell.angle_alpha   90.00
_cell.angle_beta   90.00
_cell.angle_gamma   90.00
#
_symmetry.space_group_name_H-M   'P 1'
#
loop_
_entity.id
_entity.type
_entity.pdbx_description
1 polymer ?
#
loop_
_entity_poly.entity_id
_entity_poly.type
_entity_poly.pdbx_seq_one_letter_code
_entity_poly.pdbx_strand_id
1 'polypeptide(L)'
;MEGASAELKKVSRMDVVYEYSKWQCAPECQGSWFECATQVLDQNGVEPVEFASSVRELLTNARGKNRNLFITGPTNCGKTFLLKPLQTMFNTFSNPANDKYAFVGIADADIMFLNDFQWDREMIPWRDLLLLEGQPVHFPMPKNHYKDDIYLTRDTPIFATGKAVTTFKGPYNARDPTEDEMMVS
;
A
#
# COMPACT_ATOMS: atom_id res chain seq x y z
N MET A 1 -34.71 -28.58 8.36
CA MET A 1 -33.76 -28.18 7.31
C MET A 1 -33.44 -26.72 7.55
N GLU A 2 -32.52 -26.46 8.46
CA GLU A 2 -32.07 -25.10 8.78
C GLU A 2 -30.97 -24.71 7.80
N GLY A 3 -31.13 -23.54 7.20
CA GLY A 3 -30.28 -23.04 6.13
C GLY A 3 -28.86 -22.83 6.61
N ALA A 4 -27.93 -23.54 5.97
CA ALA A 4 -26.52 -23.16 5.99
C ALA A 4 -26.40 -21.77 5.37
N SER A 5 -26.11 -20.77 6.21
CA SER A 5 -25.58 -19.49 5.75
C SER A 5 -24.27 -19.80 5.05
N ALA A 6 -24.29 -19.84 3.71
CA ALA A 6 -23.09 -19.96 2.92
C ALA A 6 -22.21 -18.75 3.20
N GLU A 7 -21.15 -18.93 3.98
CA GLU A 7 -20.05 -17.99 4.01
C GLU A 7 -19.55 -17.84 2.57
N LEU A 8 -19.83 -16.68 1.95
CA LEU A 8 -19.28 -16.33 0.65
C LEU A 8 -17.76 -16.44 0.76
N LYS A 9 -17.19 -17.43 0.08
CA LYS A 9 -15.75 -17.68 0.07
C LYS A 9 -15.07 -16.41 -0.44
N LYS A 10 -14.45 -15.65 0.46
CA LYS A 10 -13.79 -14.40 0.13
C LYS A 10 -12.62 -14.73 -0.80
N VAL A 11 -12.68 -14.27 -2.05
CA VAL A 11 -11.62 -14.47 -3.04
C VAL A 11 -10.32 -13.88 -2.49
N SER A 12 -9.22 -14.65 -2.51
CA SER A 12 -7.95 -14.14 -2.00
C SER A 12 -7.34 -13.13 -2.98
N ARG A 13 -6.48 -12.23 -2.49
CA ARG A 13 -5.78 -11.28 -3.38
C ARG A 13 -4.92 -12.00 -4.43
N MET A 14 -4.36 -13.16 -4.08
CA MET A 14 -3.61 -13.97 -5.04
C MET A 14 -4.50 -14.65 -6.09
N ASP A 15 -5.74 -15.02 -5.74
CA ASP A 15 -6.71 -15.49 -6.74
C ASP A 15 -7.05 -14.37 -7.72
N VAL A 16 -7.21 -13.13 -7.24
CA VAL A 16 -7.40 -11.96 -8.13
C VAL A 16 -6.22 -11.81 -9.09
N VAL A 17 -4.97 -11.82 -8.59
CA VAL A 17 -3.78 -11.75 -9.46
C VAL A 17 -3.78 -12.89 -10.48
N TYR A 18 -4.11 -14.11 -10.05
CA TYR A 18 -4.16 -15.26 -10.94
C TYR A 18 -5.22 -15.09 -12.03
N GLU A 19 -6.41 -14.58 -11.71
CA GLU A 19 -7.43 -14.29 -12.73
C GLU A 19 -6.98 -13.20 -13.71
N TYR A 20 -6.38 -12.11 -13.24
CA TYR A 20 -5.83 -11.06 -14.11
C TYR A 20 -4.69 -11.57 -15.00
N SER A 21 -3.90 -12.53 -14.53
CA SER A 21 -2.81 -13.12 -15.33
C SER A 21 -3.28 -13.86 -16.58
N LYS A 22 -4.55 -14.29 -16.62
CA LYS A 22 -5.17 -14.95 -17.77
C LYS A 22 -5.68 -13.96 -18.82
N TRP A 23 -5.78 -12.68 -18.46
CA TRP A 23 -6.31 -11.66 -19.36
C TRP A 23 -5.26 -11.31 -20.41
N GLN A 24 -5.72 -11.01 -21.62
CA GLN A 24 -4.84 -10.51 -22.67
C GLN A 24 -4.49 -9.05 -22.39
N CYS A 25 -3.26 -8.64 -22.71
CA CYS A 25 -2.92 -7.22 -22.63
C CYS A 25 -3.80 -6.43 -23.59
N ALA A 26 -4.00 -5.14 -23.30
CA ALA A 26 -4.67 -4.25 -24.23
C ALA A 26 -3.96 -4.28 -25.61
N PRO A 27 -4.69 -4.18 -26.75
CA PRO A 27 -4.11 -4.29 -28.09
C PRO A 27 -2.92 -3.36 -28.34
N GLU A 28 -2.94 -2.18 -27.72
CA GLU A 28 -1.89 -1.15 -27.77
C GLU A 28 -0.68 -1.47 -26.87
N CYS A 29 -0.84 -2.34 -25.88
CA CYS A 29 0.23 -2.72 -24.95
C CYS A 29 1.17 -3.74 -25.60
N GLN A 30 0.66 -4.77 -26.27
CA GLN A 30 1.46 -5.84 -26.89
C GLN A 30 2.51 -6.47 -25.95
N GLY A 31 2.27 -6.47 -24.63
CA GLY A 31 3.23 -6.96 -23.63
C GLY A 31 4.33 -5.98 -23.24
N SER A 32 4.42 -4.81 -23.87
CA SER A 32 5.45 -3.79 -23.62
C SER A 32 5.53 -3.33 -22.17
N TRP A 33 4.44 -3.39 -21.41
CA TRP A 33 4.47 -3.07 -19.97
C TRP A 33 5.46 -3.96 -19.22
N PHE A 34 5.44 -5.28 -19.49
CA PHE A 34 6.31 -6.23 -18.80
C PHE A 34 7.77 -5.99 -19.16
N GLU A 35 8.08 -5.76 -20.43
CA GLU A 35 9.42 -5.42 -20.91
C GLU A 35 9.93 -4.10 -20.30
N CYS A 36 9.09 -3.06 -20.27
CA CYS A 36 9.44 -1.80 -19.62
C CYS A 36 9.66 -2.00 -18.11
N ALA A 37 8.83 -2.79 -17.44
CA ALA A 37 8.92 -3.03 -16.02
C ALA A 37 10.21 -3.77 -15.65
N THR A 38 10.58 -4.81 -16.41
CA THR A 38 11.84 -5.53 -16.20
C THR A 38 13.04 -4.66 -16.48
N GLN A 39 13.01 -3.82 -17.52
CA GLN A 39 14.08 -2.86 -17.81
C GLN A 39 14.24 -1.82 -16.70
N VAL A 40 13.14 -1.31 -16.14
CA VAL A 40 13.20 -0.38 -14.99
C VAL A 40 13.84 -1.07 -13.78
N LEU A 41 13.50 -2.32 -13.49
CA LEU A 41 14.09 -3.07 -12.38
C LEU A 41 15.60 -3.31 -12.61
N ASP A 42 15.98 -3.75 -13.81
CA ASP A 42 17.37 -3.99 -14.20
C ASP A 42 18.24 -2.72 -14.09
N GLN A 43 17.75 -1.59 -14.59
CA GLN A 43 18.45 -0.30 -14.49
C GLN A 43 18.67 0.18 -13.05
N ASN A 44 17.87 -0.30 -12.10
CA ASN A 44 17.99 0.01 -10.68
C ASN A 44 18.68 -1.13 -9.89
N GLY A 45 19.19 -2.17 -10.57
CA GLY A 45 19.88 -3.30 -9.95
C GLY A 45 18.96 -4.19 -9.10
N VAL A 46 17.65 -4.19 -9.38
CA VAL A 46 16.66 -5.00 -8.67
C VAL A 46 16.33 -6.23 -9.51
N GLU A 47 16.45 -7.42 -8.94
CA GLU A 47 16.08 -8.64 -9.64
C GLU A 47 14.54 -8.73 -9.80
N PRO A 48 14.01 -8.99 -11.02
CA PRO A 48 12.57 -9.12 -11.21
C PRO A 48 11.91 -10.20 -10.34
N VAL A 49 12.62 -11.29 -10.05
CA VAL A 49 12.13 -12.39 -9.21
C VAL A 49 12.00 -11.93 -7.76
N GLU A 50 12.98 -11.20 -7.24
CA GLU A 50 12.96 -10.63 -5.89
C GLU A 50 11.79 -9.65 -5.74
N PHE A 51 11.67 -8.68 -6.65
CA PHE A 51 10.55 -7.73 -6.65
C PHE A 51 9.19 -8.43 -6.69
N ALA A 52 9.02 -9.39 -7.60
CA ALA A 52 7.77 -10.15 -7.71
C ALA A 52 7.50 -11.01 -6.47
N SER A 53 8.54 -11.46 -5.75
CA SER A 53 8.40 -12.22 -4.51
C SER A 53 7.93 -11.32 -3.37
N SER A 54 8.50 -10.11 -3.23
CA SER A 54 8.04 -9.12 -2.24
C SER A 54 6.59 -8.71 -2.48
N VAL A 55 6.17 -8.48 -3.73
CA VAL A 55 4.77 -8.17 -4.06
C VAL A 55 3.85 -9.35 -3.69
N ARG A 56 4.23 -10.59 -4.03
CA ARG A 56 3.45 -11.79 -3.70
C ARG A 56 3.34 -12.03 -2.21
N GLU A 57 4.44 -11.87 -1.47
CA GLU A 57 4.48 -12.02 -0.02
C GLU A 57 3.55 -11.01 0.65
N LEU A 58 3.62 -9.75 0.24
CA LEU A 58 2.77 -8.69 0.76
C LEU A 58 1.29 -8.91 0.41
N LEU A 59 0.96 -9.34 -0.81
CA LEU A 59 -0.42 -9.69 -1.16
C LEU A 59 -0.94 -10.92 -0.40
N THR A 60 -0.08 -11.87 -0.04
CA THR A 60 -0.46 -13.06 0.72
C THR A 60 -0.64 -12.75 2.20
N ASN A 61 0.35 -12.09 2.79
CA ASN A 61 0.50 -11.95 4.24
C ASN A 61 0.11 -10.57 4.79
N ALA A 62 -0.21 -9.63 3.88
CA ALA A 62 -0.53 -8.24 4.17
C ALA A 62 0.57 -7.45 4.90
N ARG A 63 0.20 -6.26 5.38
CA ARG A 63 1.10 -5.39 6.12
C ARG A 63 1.60 -6.03 7.40
N GLY A 64 2.84 -5.74 7.74
CA GLY A 64 3.49 -6.18 8.97
C GLY A 64 4.93 -5.71 8.97
N LYS A 65 5.63 -5.90 10.09
CA LYS A 65 7.06 -5.59 10.19
C LYS A 65 7.81 -6.22 9.01
N ASN A 66 8.56 -5.41 8.28
CA ASN A 66 9.37 -5.82 7.13
C ASN A 66 8.60 -6.46 5.95
N ARG A 67 7.28 -6.24 5.84
CA ARG A 67 6.47 -6.76 4.72
C ARG A 67 5.97 -5.71 3.74
N ASN A 68 5.83 -4.46 4.17
CA ASN A 68 5.35 -3.40 3.27
C ASN A 68 6.37 -3.13 2.17
N LEU A 69 5.89 -2.79 0.97
CA LEU A 69 6.74 -2.53 -0.17
C LEU A 69 6.82 -1.03 -0.42
N PHE A 70 7.98 -0.44 -0.14
CA PHE A 70 8.23 0.98 -0.36
C PHE A 70 9.33 1.17 -1.42
N ILE A 71 8.95 1.63 -2.61
CA ILE A 71 9.90 1.96 -3.68
C ILE A 71 10.32 3.42 -3.52
N THR A 72 11.59 3.67 -3.23
CA THR A 72 12.13 5.02 -3.09
C THR A 72 13.05 5.38 -4.26
N GLY A 73 13.24 6.67 -4.51
CA GLY A 73 14.14 7.17 -5.54
C GLY A 73 13.66 8.48 -6.15
N PRO A 74 14.48 9.14 -6.99
CA PRO A 74 14.13 10.42 -7.58
C PRO A 74 12.89 10.34 -8.50
N THR A 75 12.37 11.51 -8.86
CA THR A 75 11.26 11.60 -9.82
C THR A 75 11.67 10.97 -11.16
N ASN A 76 10.72 10.38 -11.89
CA ASN A 76 10.90 9.75 -13.20
C ASN A 76 11.72 8.44 -13.22
N CYS A 77 11.88 7.75 -12.09
CA CYS A 77 12.52 6.42 -12.03
C CYS A 77 11.55 5.22 -12.20
N GLY A 78 10.35 5.42 -12.75
CA GLY A 78 9.40 4.33 -12.99
C GLY A 78 8.71 3.74 -11.73
N LYS A 79 8.93 4.30 -10.53
CA LYS A 79 8.36 3.79 -9.26
C LYS A 79 6.84 3.58 -9.31
N THR A 80 6.10 4.63 -9.69
CA THR A 80 4.64 4.57 -9.82
C THR A 80 4.21 3.63 -10.93
N PHE A 81 4.98 3.57 -12.03
CA PHE A 81 4.68 2.72 -13.17
C PHE A 81 4.69 1.22 -12.81
N LEU A 82 5.62 0.78 -11.96
CA LEU A 82 5.72 -0.62 -11.50
C LEU A 82 4.50 -1.07 -10.69
N LEU A 83 3.94 -0.18 -9.86
CA LEU A 83 2.85 -0.52 -8.92
C LEU A 83 1.45 -0.16 -9.43
N LYS A 84 1.35 0.66 -10.48
CA LYS A 84 0.06 1.12 -11.04
C LYS A 84 -0.91 -0.02 -11.42
N PRO A 85 -0.48 -1.19 -11.94
CA PRO A 85 -1.40 -2.28 -12.24
C PRO A 85 -2.21 -2.77 -11.04
N LEU A 86 -1.68 -2.62 -9.81
CA LEU A 86 -2.39 -2.99 -8.58
C LEU A 86 -3.70 -2.20 -8.43
N GLN A 87 -3.72 -0.93 -8.84
CA GLN A 87 -4.92 -0.09 -8.79
C GLN A 87 -6.02 -0.53 -9.77
N THR A 88 -5.65 -1.27 -10.82
CA THR A 88 -6.60 -1.88 -11.74
C THR A 88 -7.17 -3.17 -11.18
N MET A 89 -6.34 -3.95 -10.47
CA MET A 89 -6.72 -5.25 -9.94
C MET A 89 -7.58 -5.18 -8.68
N PHE A 90 -7.39 -4.16 -7.84
CA PHE A 90 -7.90 -4.12 -6.47
C PHE A 90 -8.65 -2.84 -6.14
N ASN A 91 -9.63 -2.92 -5.23
CA ASN A 91 -10.16 -1.72 -4.61
C ASN A 91 -9.07 -1.07 -3.76
N THR A 92 -8.62 0.12 -4.15
CA THR A 92 -7.40 0.72 -3.62
C THR A 92 -7.68 1.98 -2.82
N PHE A 93 -7.28 2.00 -1.56
CA PHE A 93 -7.17 3.25 -0.81
C PHE A 93 -5.90 3.97 -1.28
N SER A 94 -6.07 5.16 -1.85
CA SER A 94 -4.97 6.01 -2.31
C SER A 94 -4.60 7.04 -1.24
N ASN A 95 -3.58 7.86 -1.49
CA ASN A 95 -3.04 8.85 -0.54
C ASN A 95 -4.12 9.47 0.37
N PRO A 96 -3.88 9.47 1.70
CA PRO A 96 -4.81 10.05 2.64
C PRO A 96 -4.97 11.56 2.42
N ALA A 97 -6.15 12.09 2.74
CA ALA A 97 -6.44 13.52 2.63
C ALA A 97 -5.70 14.34 3.70
N ASN A 98 -5.48 15.63 3.47
CA ASN A 98 -4.91 16.54 4.46
C ASN A 98 -5.99 17.07 5.42
N ASP A 99 -6.70 16.17 6.09
CA ASP A 99 -7.71 16.54 7.09
C ASP A 99 -7.85 15.51 8.22
N LYS A 100 -8.75 15.78 9.17
CA LYS A 100 -8.99 14.90 10.32
C LYS A 100 -9.49 13.50 9.92
N TYR A 101 -10.09 13.36 8.75
CA TYR A 101 -10.71 12.14 8.24
C TYR A 101 -9.91 11.56 7.06
N ALA A 102 -8.58 11.75 7.10
CA ALA A 102 -7.63 11.41 6.06
C ALA A 102 -7.76 9.98 5.51
N PHE A 103 -8.24 9.04 6.33
CA PHE A 103 -8.33 7.61 6.05
C PHE A 103 -9.74 7.09 5.75
N VAL A 104 -10.70 7.98 5.43
CA VAL A 104 -12.06 7.56 5.03
C VAL A 104 -11.99 6.59 3.84
N GLY A 105 -12.65 5.43 3.98
CA GLY A 105 -12.70 4.39 2.94
C GLY A 105 -11.61 3.32 3.05
N ILE A 106 -10.64 3.46 3.98
CA ILE A 106 -9.58 2.43 4.15
C ILE A 106 -10.13 1.05 4.56
N ALA A 107 -11.26 1.03 5.29
CA ALA A 107 -11.88 -0.23 5.76
C ALA A 107 -12.39 -1.12 4.62
N ASP A 108 -12.77 -0.50 3.49
CA ASP A 108 -13.34 -1.17 2.33
C ASP A 108 -12.30 -1.51 1.27
N ALA A 109 -11.06 -1.02 1.40
CA ALA A 109 -9.99 -1.24 0.45
C ALA A 109 -9.34 -2.62 0.61
N ASP A 110 -9.02 -3.25 -0.52
CA ASP A 110 -8.26 -4.50 -0.59
C ASP A 110 -6.76 -4.25 -0.35
N ILE A 111 -6.27 -3.10 -0.84
CA ILE A 111 -4.89 -2.63 -0.70
C ILE A 111 -4.82 -1.14 -0.43
N MET A 112 -3.70 -0.70 0.13
CA MET A 112 -3.33 0.71 0.24
C MET A 112 -2.18 1.01 -0.71
N PHE A 113 -2.33 2.04 -1.53
CA PHE A 113 -1.29 2.54 -2.42
C PHE A 113 -0.99 4.01 -2.15
N LEU A 114 0.16 4.25 -1.51
CA LEU A 114 0.63 5.58 -1.13
C LEU A 114 1.63 6.09 -2.18
N ASN A 115 1.15 6.81 -3.17
CA ASN A 115 1.95 7.29 -4.31
C ASN A 115 2.65 8.63 -4.02
N ASP A 116 3.97 8.70 -4.21
CA ASP A 116 4.81 9.84 -3.80
C ASP A 116 4.56 10.28 -2.35
N PHE A 117 4.44 9.28 -1.48
CA PHE A 117 4.14 9.44 -0.06
C PHE A 117 5.24 10.23 0.65
N GLN A 118 4.80 11.22 1.41
CA GLN A 118 5.62 11.96 2.35
C GLN A 118 4.82 12.08 3.63
N TRP A 119 5.41 11.64 4.74
CA TRP A 119 4.74 11.79 6.01
C TRP A 119 4.61 13.26 6.39
N ASP A 120 3.41 13.58 6.90
CA ASP A 120 3.04 14.84 7.51
C ASP A 120 2.30 14.54 8.81
N ARG A 121 2.64 15.28 9.88
CA ARG A 121 2.04 15.16 11.20
C ARG A 121 0.55 15.54 11.19
N GLU A 122 0.13 16.44 10.29
CA GLU A 122 -1.27 16.85 10.15
C GLU A 122 -2.13 15.74 9.52
N MET A 123 -1.51 14.89 8.70
CA MET A 123 -2.16 13.77 8.01
C MET A 123 -2.28 12.53 8.91
N ILE A 124 -1.19 12.14 9.59
CA ILE A 124 -1.22 11.02 10.54
C ILE A 124 -0.20 11.23 11.68
N PRO A 125 -0.59 11.07 12.96
CA PRO A 125 0.37 11.08 14.05
C PRO A 125 1.43 9.99 13.89
N TRP A 126 2.67 10.27 14.28
CA TRP A 126 3.79 9.34 14.13
C TRP A 126 3.52 7.97 14.77
N ARG A 127 2.97 7.96 16.00
CA ARG A 127 2.55 6.72 16.69
C ARG A 127 1.55 5.86 15.91
N ASP A 128 0.77 6.47 15.03
CA ASP A 128 -0.26 5.79 14.26
C ASP A 128 0.35 5.17 12.98
N LEU A 129 1.62 5.49 12.63
CA LEU A 129 2.41 4.77 11.62
C LEU A 129 2.78 3.33 12.04
N LEU A 130 2.53 2.93 13.30
CA LEU A 130 2.50 1.52 13.70
C LEU A 130 1.55 0.67 12.84
N LEU A 131 0.67 1.32 12.07
CA LEU A 131 -0.08 0.68 10.99
C LEU A 131 0.86 -0.11 10.05
N LEU A 132 2.06 0.41 9.75
CA LEU A 132 3.06 -0.24 8.90
C LEU A 132 3.57 -1.53 9.54
N GLU A 133 3.66 -1.59 10.86
CA GLU A 133 4.03 -2.81 11.58
C GLU A 133 2.90 -3.84 11.66
N GLY A 134 1.72 -3.52 11.12
CA GLY A 134 0.53 -4.37 11.20
C GLY A 134 -0.26 -4.22 12.50
N GLN A 135 0.07 -3.23 13.34
CA GLN A 135 -0.70 -2.97 14.55
C GLN A 135 -2.11 -2.45 14.21
N PRO A 136 -3.13 -2.73 15.05
CA PRO A 136 -4.42 -2.09 14.94
C PRO A 136 -4.29 -0.59 15.19
N VAL A 137 -4.83 0.21 14.28
CA VAL A 137 -4.83 1.68 14.40
C VAL A 137 -6.26 2.20 14.32
N HIS A 138 -6.54 3.20 15.15
CA HIS A 138 -7.85 3.83 15.25
C HIS A 138 -7.88 5.13 14.44
N PHE A 139 -8.75 5.19 13.45
CA PHE A 139 -8.97 6.37 12.63
C PHE A 139 -10.32 7.02 12.95
N PRO A 140 -10.35 8.32 13.31
CA PRO A 140 -11.60 9.02 13.54
C PRO A 140 -12.40 9.13 12.24
N MET A 141 -13.73 9.06 12.35
CA MET A 141 -14.65 9.20 11.21
C MET A 141 -15.66 10.32 11.40
N PRO A 142 -16.16 10.94 10.31
CA PRO A 142 -17.21 11.95 10.39
C PRO A 142 -18.50 11.33 10.94
N LYS A 143 -18.91 11.74 12.15
CA LYS A 143 -20.09 11.17 12.84
C LYS A 143 -21.42 11.39 12.11
N ASN A 144 -21.47 12.32 11.16
CA ASN A 144 -22.64 12.57 10.32
C ASN A 144 -22.88 11.47 9.27
N HIS A 145 -21.82 10.76 8.86
CA HIS A 145 -21.88 9.72 7.82
C HIS A 145 -21.55 8.32 8.37
N TYR A 146 -20.82 8.24 9.48
CA TYR A 146 -20.35 7.00 10.06
C TYR A 146 -20.72 6.93 11.54
N LYS A 147 -21.29 5.80 11.96
CA LYS A 147 -21.71 5.57 13.34
C LYS A 147 -20.51 5.40 14.28
N ASP A 148 -19.51 4.66 13.80
CA ASP A 148 -18.35 4.25 14.56
C ASP A 148 -17.06 4.72 13.87
N ASP A 149 -16.02 4.92 14.66
CA ASP A 149 -14.68 5.15 14.12
C ASP A 149 -14.11 3.84 13.54
N ILE A 150 -13.14 3.96 12.63
CA ILE A 150 -12.54 2.78 12.00
C ILE A 150 -11.42 2.26 12.88
N TYR A 151 -11.51 0.99 13.26
CA TYR A 151 -10.37 0.21 13.72
C TYR A 151 -9.83 -0.58 12.54
N LEU A 152 -8.65 -0.22 12.05
CA LEU A 152 -8.01 -0.94 10.96
C LEU A 152 -7.43 -2.26 11.48
N THR A 153 -8.30 -3.24 11.70
CA THR A 153 -7.94 -4.61 12.10
C THR A 153 -7.70 -5.51 10.89
N ARG A 154 -8.21 -5.12 9.71
CA ARG A 154 -8.00 -5.88 8.48
C ARG A 154 -6.54 -5.84 8.08
N ASP A 155 -6.06 -6.98 7.61
CA ASP A 155 -4.75 -7.18 7.01
C ASP A 155 -4.70 -6.55 5.60
N THR A 156 -4.65 -5.22 5.52
CA THR A 156 -4.54 -4.45 4.26
C THR A 156 -3.06 -4.27 3.90
N PRO A 157 -2.58 -4.75 2.73
CA PRO A 157 -1.20 -4.60 2.28
C PRO A 157 -0.91 -3.16 1.88
N ILE A 158 0.32 -2.72 2.08
CA ILE A 158 0.71 -1.33 1.87
C ILE A 158 1.84 -1.26 0.86
N PHE A 159 1.52 -0.65 -0.27
CA PHE A 159 2.44 -0.31 -1.33
C PHE A 159 2.69 1.19 -1.27
N ALA A 160 3.94 1.63 -1.29
CA ALA A 160 4.28 3.04 -1.28
C ALA A 160 5.35 3.36 -2.32
N THR A 161 5.30 4.58 -2.84
CA THR A 161 6.40 5.17 -3.62
C THR A 161 6.75 6.53 -3.04
N GLY A 162 8.00 6.97 -3.16
CA GLY A 162 8.42 8.23 -2.56
C GLY A 162 9.82 8.64 -3.00
N LYS A 163 10.20 9.89 -2.69
CA LYS A 163 11.53 10.40 -3.03
C LYS A 163 12.63 9.78 -2.17
N ALA A 164 12.33 9.52 -0.91
CA ALA A 164 13.24 8.97 0.08
C ALA A 164 12.44 8.18 1.13
N VAL A 165 13.15 7.50 2.03
CA VAL A 165 12.56 6.84 3.20
C VAL A 165 11.81 7.87 4.05
N THR A 166 10.69 7.45 4.64
CA THR A 166 9.91 8.27 5.57
C THR A 166 10.76 8.63 6.78
N THR A 167 10.79 9.92 7.12
CA THR A 167 11.54 10.46 8.27
C THR A 167 10.62 11.28 9.16
N PHE A 168 10.93 11.31 10.45
CA PHE A 168 10.25 12.11 11.44
C PHE A 168 10.54 13.59 11.21
N LYS A 169 9.48 14.39 11.32
CA LYS A 169 9.52 15.86 11.30
C LYS A 169 8.78 16.39 12.52
N GLY A 170 9.53 16.81 13.52
CA GLY A 170 9.03 17.51 14.69
C GLY A 170 8.65 18.97 14.38
N PRO A 171 8.21 19.72 15.41
CA PRO A 171 7.99 21.15 15.29
C PRO A 171 9.22 21.86 14.68
N TYR A 172 8.99 22.83 13.80
CA TYR A 172 10.05 23.59 13.12
C TYR A 172 11.00 22.73 12.26
N ASN A 173 10.51 21.62 11.68
CA ASN A 173 11.30 20.68 10.88
C ASN A 173 12.47 20.03 11.64
N ALA A 174 12.37 19.91 12.97
CA ALA A 174 13.33 19.15 13.75
C ALA A 174 13.32 17.67 13.30
N ARG A 175 14.51 17.09 13.11
CA ARG A 175 14.67 15.66 12.84
C ARG A 175 15.00 14.92 14.12
N ASP A 176 14.56 13.67 14.22
CA ASP A 176 14.87 12.80 15.35
C ASP A 176 15.43 11.47 14.81
N PRO A 177 16.76 11.26 14.88
CA PRO A 177 17.39 10.05 14.39
C PRO A 177 16.88 8.78 15.07
N THR A 178 16.46 8.86 16.33
CA THR A 178 15.95 7.70 17.07
C THR A 178 14.58 7.29 16.56
N GLU A 179 13.71 8.25 16.25
CA GLU A 179 12.43 7.97 15.60
C GLU A 179 12.63 7.48 14.15
N ASP A 180 13.58 8.05 13.42
CA ASP A 180 13.92 7.61 12.05
C ASP A 180 14.40 6.14 12.02
N GLU A 181 15.24 5.72 12.99
CA GLU A 181 15.72 4.34 13.11
C GLU A 181 14.58 3.33 13.34
N MET A 182 13.56 3.71 14.11
CA MET A 182 12.39 2.85 14.36
C MET A 182 11.57 2.55 13.09
N MET A 183 11.73 3.34 12.03
CA MET A 183 11.04 3.14 10.74
C MET A 183 11.77 2.22 9.78
N VAL A 184 13.05 1.93 10.04
CA VAL A 184 13.93 1.14 9.16
C VAL A 184 14.13 -0.29 9.68
N SER A 185 13.71 -0.58 10.92
CA SER A 185 13.91 -1.86 11.63
C SER A 185 12.79 -2.89 11.43
#